data_AF-A0A0K0WT56-F1
#
_entry.id   AF-A0A0K0WT56-F1
#
_cell.length_a   1.000
_cell.length_b   1.000
_cell.length_c   1.000
_cell.angle_alpha   90.00
_cell.angle_beta   90.00
_cell.angle_gamma   90.00
#
_symmetry.space_group_name_H-M   'P 1'
#
loop_
_entity.id
_entity.type
_entity.pdbx_description
1 polymer ?
#
loop_
_entity_poly.entity_id
_entity_poly.type
_entity_poly.pdbx_seq_one_letter_code
_entity_poly.pdbx_strand_id
1 'polypeptide(L)'
;IWVMIFPMLVKIDFAALGRVREHWRGIGITLFINWAVKPFSMALLGWIFVAWLFRPYLPADQINGYIAGLILLAAAPCTAMVFVWSGLCKGEPLFTLSQVAVNDIIMIVAFAPLVGLLLGLSAITVPWATLMLSVVLYIVVPVIAAQVLRRRVLATGGEAGMTRLLARLQPLSLLALLATLVLLFAFQGGQILAQPMIIAMLAVPITIQVYFNAGLAYLLNRWAGEAHCVAGPSALIGASNFFELAVA
;
A
#
# COMPACT_ATOMS: atom_id res chain seq x y z
N ILE A 1 6.55 1.27 -13.31
CA ILE A 1 6.35 1.86 -11.96
C ILE A 1 6.10 3.37 -12.02
N TRP A 2 7.04 4.23 -12.44
CA TRP A 2 6.83 5.69 -12.40
C TRP A 2 5.57 6.18 -13.14
N VAL A 3 5.32 5.69 -14.36
CA VAL A 3 4.11 6.05 -15.14
C VAL A 3 2.81 5.66 -14.42
N MET A 4 2.86 4.64 -13.57
CA MET A 4 1.71 4.16 -12.79
C MET A 4 1.54 4.98 -11.49
N ILE A 5 2.63 5.30 -10.80
CA ILE A 5 2.60 6.03 -9.51
C ILE A 5 2.35 7.53 -9.73
N PHE A 6 2.96 8.11 -10.77
CA PHE A 6 2.98 9.56 -10.98
C PHE A 6 1.59 10.20 -11.09
N PRO A 7 0.62 9.67 -11.86
CA PRO A 7 -0.75 10.19 -11.90
C PRO A 7 -1.42 10.26 -10.53
N MET A 8 -1.14 9.28 -9.68
CA MET A 8 -1.70 9.21 -8.34
C MET A 8 -1.10 10.27 -7.42
N LEU A 9 0.22 10.45 -7.47
CA LEU A 9 0.91 11.48 -6.70
C LEU A 9 0.49 12.90 -7.11
N VAL A 10 0.12 13.10 -8.39
CA VAL A 10 -0.41 14.40 -8.87
C VAL A 10 -1.80 14.68 -8.29
N LYS A 11 -2.60 13.65 -7.97
CA LYS A 11 -3.89 13.80 -7.27
C LYS A 11 -3.75 14.24 -5.82
N ILE A 12 -2.57 14.07 -5.21
CA ILE A 12 -2.34 14.46 -3.81
C ILE A 12 -2.46 15.98 -3.69
N ASP A 13 -3.51 16.41 -3.00
CA ASP A 13 -3.71 17.79 -2.62
C ASP A 13 -3.35 18.00 -1.15
N PHE A 14 -2.19 18.62 -0.91
CA PHE A 14 -1.78 19.01 0.43
C PHE A 14 -2.72 20.04 1.06
N ALA A 15 -3.50 20.80 0.28
CA ALA A 15 -4.53 21.69 0.83
C ALA A 15 -5.75 20.90 1.35
N ALA A 16 -6.02 19.70 0.80
CA ALA A 16 -7.10 18.83 1.27
C ALA A 16 -6.79 18.18 2.63
N LEU A 17 -5.55 18.28 3.15
CA LEU A 17 -5.20 17.89 4.52
C LEU A 17 -6.01 18.64 5.58
N GLY A 18 -6.46 19.88 5.30
CA GLY A 18 -7.34 20.62 6.20
C GLY A 18 -8.68 19.92 6.48
N ARG A 19 -9.15 19.09 5.53
CA ARG A 19 -10.41 18.34 5.62
C ARG A 19 -10.30 17.00 6.35
N VAL A 20 -9.08 16.57 6.70
CA VAL A 20 -8.83 15.38 7.55
C VAL A 20 -9.58 15.47 8.88
N ARG A 21 -9.85 16.68 9.35
CA ARG A 21 -10.56 16.93 10.61
C ARG A 21 -12.03 16.47 10.57
N GLU A 22 -12.66 16.42 9.40
CA GLU A 22 -14.07 16.02 9.25
C GLU A 22 -14.29 14.53 9.54
N HIS A 23 -13.32 13.68 9.20
CA HIS A 23 -13.38 12.22 9.38
C HIS A 23 -12.21 11.68 10.22
N TRP A 24 -11.80 12.44 11.24
CA TRP A 24 -10.57 12.16 11.99
C TRP A 24 -10.58 10.80 12.70
N ARG A 25 -11.74 10.29 13.14
CA ARG A 25 -11.82 8.99 13.83
C ARG A 25 -11.55 7.87 12.84
N GLY A 26 -12.27 7.86 11.71
CA GLY A 26 -12.02 6.89 10.63
C GLY A 26 -10.59 6.94 10.08
N ILE A 27 -10.02 8.15 9.95
CA ILE A 27 -8.63 8.31 9.51
C ILE A 27 -7.67 7.72 10.54
N GLY A 28 -7.85 8.06 11.82
CA GLY A 28 -7.03 7.54 12.91
C GLY A 28 -7.05 6.02 13.00
N ILE A 29 -8.23 5.39 12.84
CA ILE A 29 -8.37 3.93 12.84
C ILE A 29 -7.62 3.30 11.67
N THR A 30 -7.80 3.86 10.47
CA THR A 30 -7.12 3.35 9.27
C THR A 30 -5.60 3.45 9.40
N LEU A 31 -5.10 4.57 9.93
CA LEU A 31 -3.67 4.76 10.17
C LEU A 31 -3.13 3.81 11.22
N PHE A 32 -3.84 3.62 12.33
CA PHE A 32 -3.48 2.65 13.35
C PHE A 32 -3.36 1.25 12.75
N ILE A 33 -4.29 0.86 11.88
CA ILE A 33 -4.23 -0.45 11.24
C ILE A 33 -3.07 -0.54 10.26
N ASN A 34 -2.91 0.45 9.38
CA ASN A 34 -1.86 0.42 8.36
C ASN A 34 -0.44 0.42 8.94
N TRP A 35 -0.21 1.17 10.01
CA TRP A 35 1.14 1.43 10.51
C TRP A 35 1.50 0.63 11.76
N ALA A 36 0.50 0.25 12.58
CA ALA A 36 0.74 -0.49 13.83
C ALA A 36 0.22 -1.93 13.78
N VAL A 37 -0.96 -2.19 13.24
CA VAL A 37 -1.51 -3.56 13.27
C VAL A 37 -0.95 -4.42 12.14
N LYS A 38 -1.06 -3.93 10.90
CA LYS A 38 -0.81 -4.70 9.69
C LYS A 38 0.66 -5.14 9.53
N PRO A 39 1.67 -4.29 9.71
CA PRO A 39 3.07 -4.69 9.52
C PRO A 39 3.52 -5.68 10.60
N PHE A 40 3.09 -5.45 11.85
CA PHE A 40 3.45 -6.28 13.00
C PHE A 40 2.70 -7.62 13.00
N SER A 41 1.40 -7.61 12.68
CA SER A 41 0.65 -8.86 12.50
C SER A 41 1.22 -9.68 11.34
N MET A 42 1.75 -9.06 10.27
CA MET A 42 2.38 -9.83 9.20
C MET A 42 3.70 -10.43 9.64
N ALA A 43 4.53 -9.69 10.38
CA ALA A 43 5.76 -10.22 10.93
C ALA A 43 5.47 -11.44 11.85
N LEU A 44 4.44 -11.34 12.70
CA LEU A 44 4.00 -12.44 13.55
C LEU A 44 3.48 -13.62 12.73
N LEU A 45 2.63 -13.39 11.74
CA LEU A 45 2.10 -14.45 10.87
C LEU A 45 3.20 -15.09 10.03
N GLY A 46 4.15 -14.30 9.52
CA GLY A 46 5.33 -14.79 8.82
C GLY A 46 6.18 -15.70 9.73
N TRP A 47 6.38 -15.31 10.99
CA TRP A 47 7.07 -16.15 11.95
C TRP A 47 6.31 -17.45 12.26
N ILE A 48 5.01 -17.38 12.59
CA ILE A 48 4.20 -18.56 12.93
C ILE A 48 4.08 -19.51 11.73
N PHE A 49 3.68 -19.00 10.56
CA PHE A 49 3.42 -19.82 9.40
C PHE A 49 4.70 -20.21 8.68
N VAL A 50 5.59 -19.28 8.35
CA VAL A 50 6.77 -19.57 7.51
C VAL A 50 7.94 -20.11 8.34
N ALA A 51 8.28 -19.47 9.47
CA ALA A 51 9.45 -19.86 10.27
C ALA A 51 9.19 -21.10 11.15
N TRP A 52 7.94 -21.43 11.46
CA TRP A 52 7.60 -22.54 12.36
C TRP A 52 6.75 -23.61 11.67
N LEU A 53 5.51 -23.30 11.29
CA LEU A 53 4.54 -24.31 10.81
C LEU A 53 4.95 -24.92 9.45
N PHE A 54 5.43 -24.09 8.53
CA PHE A 54 5.75 -24.47 7.16
C PHE A 54 7.23 -24.74 6.92
N ARG A 55 8.08 -24.48 7.94
CA ARG A 55 9.52 -24.69 7.87
C ARG A 55 9.94 -26.06 7.29
N PRO A 56 9.30 -27.20 7.61
CA PRO A 56 9.69 -28.50 7.06
C PRO A 56 9.45 -28.64 5.54
N TYR A 57 8.58 -27.80 4.98
CA TYR A 57 8.15 -27.86 3.58
C TYR A 57 8.76 -26.75 2.72
N LEU A 58 9.51 -25.83 3.34
CA LEU A 58 10.13 -24.69 2.68
C LEU A 58 11.65 -24.88 2.59
N PRO A 59 12.28 -24.45 1.49
CA PRO A 59 13.74 -24.42 1.38
C PRO A 59 14.33 -23.55 2.49
N ALA A 60 15.25 -24.11 3.28
CA ALA A 60 15.80 -23.45 4.47
C ALA A 60 16.49 -22.12 4.18
N ASP A 61 17.06 -21.99 2.98
CA ASP A 61 17.71 -20.78 2.45
C ASP A 61 16.73 -19.67 2.07
N GLN A 62 15.46 -20.01 1.81
CA GLN A 62 14.46 -19.05 1.30
C GLN A 62 13.48 -18.54 2.36
N ILE A 63 13.43 -19.17 3.54
CA ILE A 63 12.51 -18.80 4.64
C ILE A 63 12.62 -17.31 4.99
N ASN A 64 13.85 -16.82 5.17
CA ASN A 64 14.08 -15.42 5.52
C ASN A 64 13.64 -14.48 4.38
N GLY A 65 13.85 -14.88 3.12
CA GLY A 65 13.39 -14.14 1.95
C GLY A 65 11.87 -14.04 1.88
N TYR A 66 11.16 -15.14 2.17
CA TYR A 66 9.70 -15.13 2.20
C TYR A 66 9.13 -14.27 3.32
N ILE A 67 9.72 -14.34 4.53
CA ILE A 67 9.30 -13.49 5.65
C ILE A 67 9.56 -12.01 5.34
N ALA A 68 10.73 -11.69 4.78
CA ALA A 68 11.03 -10.32 4.34
C ALA A 68 10.02 -9.81 3.31
N GLY A 69 9.70 -10.64 2.29
CA GLY A 69 8.70 -10.31 1.27
C GLY A 69 7.31 -10.06 1.86
N LEU A 70 6.88 -10.88 2.82
CA LEU A 70 5.60 -10.68 3.52
C LEU A 70 5.59 -9.36 4.30
N ILE A 71 6.66 -9.04 5.04
CA ILE A 71 6.78 -7.79 5.81
C ILE A 71 6.77 -6.58 4.87
N LEU A 72 7.53 -6.62 3.78
CA LEU A 72 7.58 -5.56 2.77
C LEU A 72 6.20 -5.31 2.15
N LEU A 73 5.49 -6.39 1.80
CA LEU A 73 4.13 -6.33 1.27
C LEU A 73 3.16 -5.67 2.26
N ALA A 74 3.21 -6.05 3.53
CA ALA A 74 2.31 -5.54 4.56
C ALA A 74 2.61 -4.08 4.94
N ALA A 75 3.87 -3.68 4.94
CA ALA A 75 4.30 -2.32 5.29
C ALA A 75 3.94 -1.27 4.22
N ALA A 76 3.66 -1.69 2.99
CA ALA A 76 3.29 -0.80 1.88
C ALA A 76 1.76 -0.60 1.83
N PRO A 77 1.22 0.56 2.27
CA PRO A 77 -0.23 0.83 2.20
C PRO A 77 -0.68 1.00 0.75
N CYS A 78 -1.87 0.53 0.40
CA CYS A 78 -2.44 0.70 -0.93
C CYS A 78 -3.03 2.10 -1.14
N THR A 79 -2.95 2.58 -2.37
CA THR A 79 -3.15 3.99 -2.67
C THR A 79 -4.04 4.24 -3.90
N ALA A 80 -3.95 3.41 -4.95
CA ALA A 80 -4.73 3.57 -6.17
C ALA A 80 -6.03 2.75 -6.17
N MET A 81 -5.94 1.44 -5.89
CA MET A 81 -7.06 0.51 -6.03
C MET A 81 -8.20 0.80 -5.04
N VAL A 82 -7.86 1.41 -3.90
CA VAL A 82 -8.79 1.79 -2.83
C VAL A 82 -9.90 2.74 -3.30
N PHE A 83 -9.66 3.57 -4.33
CA PHE A 83 -10.71 4.42 -4.91
C PHE A 83 -11.79 3.60 -5.63
N VAL A 84 -11.40 2.53 -6.33
CA VAL A 84 -12.34 1.65 -7.03
C VAL A 84 -13.17 0.87 -6.01
N TRP A 85 -12.52 0.28 -5.01
CA TRP A 85 -13.21 -0.46 -3.95
C TRP A 85 -14.13 0.43 -3.12
N SER A 86 -13.66 1.64 -2.77
CA SER A 86 -14.48 2.66 -2.11
C SER A 86 -15.71 3.01 -2.95
N GLY A 87 -15.57 3.16 -4.27
CA GLY A 87 -16.71 3.40 -5.15
C GLY A 87 -17.73 2.25 -5.11
N LEU A 88 -17.26 1.00 -5.12
CA LEU A 88 -18.12 -0.18 -5.07
C LEU A 88 -18.89 -0.32 -3.75
N CYS A 89 -18.33 0.12 -2.63
CA CYS A 89 -19.01 0.13 -1.34
C CYS A 89 -19.75 1.44 -1.02
N LYS A 90 -19.95 2.33 -2.02
CA LYS A 90 -20.59 3.65 -1.84
C LYS A 90 -19.91 4.49 -0.74
N GLY A 91 -18.59 4.40 -0.70
CA GLY A 91 -17.73 5.11 0.23
C GLY A 91 -17.68 6.61 -0.02
N GLU A 92 -17.40 7.38 1.02
CA GLU A 92 -17.25 8.83 0.97
C GLU A 92 -15.97 9.22 0.20
N PRO A 93 -16.06 9.87 -0.97
CA PRO A 93 -14.90 10.18 -1.79
C PRO A 93 -13.88 11.09 -1.09
N LEU A 94 -14.35 12.03 -0.27
CA LEU A 94 -13.47 12.95 0.46
C LEU A 94 -12.64 12.21 1.51
N PHE A 95 -13.26 11.30 2.26
CA PHE A 95 -12.57 10.44 3.21
C PHE A 95 -11.47 9.63 2.52
N THR A 96 -11.80 8.93 1.44
CA THR A 96 -10.84 8.08 0.71
C THR A 96 -9.68 8.90 0.17
N LEU A 97 -9.95 10.07 -0.40
CA LEU A 97 -8.91 10.97 -0.92
C LEU A 97 -7.98 11.47 0.18
N SER A 98 -8.55 11.96 1.29
CA SER A 98 -7.77 12.42 2.44
C SER A 98 -6.94 11.29 3.05
N GLN A 99 -7.51 10.09 3.18
CA GLN A 99 -6.82 8.93 3.73
C GLN A 99 -5.64 8.48 2.88
N VAL A 100 -5.79 8.44 1.55
CA VAL A 100 -4.70 8.11 0.63
C VAL A 100 -3.58 9.15 0.74
N ALA A 101 -3.93 10.44 0.70
CA ALA A 101 -2.94 11.51 0.81
C ALA A 101 -2.14 11.43 2.14
N VAL A 102 -2.81 11.16 3.26
CA VAL A 102 -2.13 11.02 4.56
C VAL A 102 -1.26 9.77 4.60
N ASN A 103 -1.73 8.64 4.07
CA ASN A 103 -0.93 7.40 3.98
C ASN A 103 0.34 7.61 3.15
N ASP A 104 0.24 8.30 2.00
CA ASP A 104 1.39 8.56 1.12
C ASP A 104 2.44 9.43 1.80
N ILE A 105 2.00 10.46 2.54
CA ILE A 105 2.90 11.34 3.30
C ILE A 105 3.62 10.54 4.39
N ILE A 106 2.88 9.74 5.16
CA ILE A 106 3.47 8.90 6.20
C ILE A 106 4.42 7.88 5.57
N MET A 107 4.10 7.34 4.40
CA MET A 107 4.95 6.37 3.70
C MET A 107 6.33 6.93 3.34
N ILE A 108 6.43 8.20 2.94
CA ILE A 108 7.73 8.84 2.65
C ILE A 108 8.68 8.77 3.85
N VAL A 109 8.15 8.90 5.08
CA VAL A 109 8.96 9.03 6.30
C VAL A 109 9.03 7.75 7.11
N ALA A 110 7.94 6.99 7.20
CA ALA A 110 7.78 5.87 8.12
C ALA A 110 8.05 4.51 7.47
N PHE A 111 7.92 4.37 6.15
CA PHE A 111 8.09 3.08 5.47
C PHE A 111 9.48 2.48 5.72
N ALA A 112 10.54 3.21 5.41
CA ALA A 112 11.90 2.69 5.52
C ALA A 112 12.31 2.37 6.97
N PRO A 113 12.05 3.26 7.96
CA PRO A 113 12.33 2.95 9.37
C PRO A 113 11.53 1.76 9.88
N LEU A 114 10.25 1.64 9.52
CA LEU A 114 9.39 0.55 9.98
C LEU A 114 9.82 -0.80 9.41
N VAL A 115 10.10 -0.85 8.11
CA VAL A 115 10.64 -2.06 7.45
C VAL A 115 12.00 -2.43 8.05
N GLY A 116 12.90 -1.45 8.22
CA GLY A 116 14.20 -1.68 8.85
C GLY A 116 14.09 -2.26 10.26
N LEU A 117 13.15 -1.75 11.07
CA LEU A 117 12.86 -2.29 12.40
C LEU A 117 12.35 -3.74 12.33
N LEU A 118 11.33 -4.02 11.51
CA LEU A 118 10.70 -5.34 11.45
C LEU A 118 11.64 -6.41 10.87
N LEU A 119 12.44 -6.07 9.86
CA LEU A 119 13.47 -6.96 9.32
C LEU A 119 14.61 -7.18 10.32
N GLY A 120 15.03 -6.14 11.05
CA GLY A 120 16.02 -6.24 12.12
C GLY A 120 15.56 -7.14 13.27
N LEU A 121 14.29 -7.03 13.68
CA LEU A 121 13.67 -7.93 14.67
C LEU A 121 13.62 -9.38 14.19
N SER A 122 13.60 -9.61 12.88
CA SER A 122 13.62 -10.93 12.27
C SER A 122 15.04 -11.46 12.01
N ALA A 123 16.08 -10.76 12.50
CA ALA A 123 17.50 -11.06 12.26
C ALA A 123 17.89 -11.11 10.76
N ILE A 124 17.15 -10.39 9.91
CA ILE A 124 17.42 -10.29 8.48
C ILE A 124 18.31 -9.07 8.25
N THR A 125 19.41 -9.24 7.51
CA THR A 125 20.32 -8.14 7.18
C THR A 125 19.59 -7.08 6.38
N VAL A 126 19.54 -5.85 6.91
CA VAL A 126 18.82 -4.73 6.29
C VAL A 126 19.75 -4.03 5.28
N PRO A 127 19.45 -4.04 3.97
CA PRO A 127 20.27 -3.39 2.96
C PRO A 127 19.96 -1.89 2.92
N TRP A 128 20.42 -1.14 3.93
CA TRP A 128 20.10 0.29 4.11
C TRP A 128 20.40 1.16 2.89
N ALA A 129 21.52 0.91 2.20
CA ALA A 129 21.88 1.65 0.99
C ALA A 129 20.83 1.44 -0.11
N THR A 130 20.41 0.19 -0.35
CA THR A 130 19.39 -0.16 -1.34
C THR A 130 18.02 0.38 -0.93
N LEU A 131 17.62 0.23 0.34
CA LEU A 131 16.35 0.75 0.84
C LEU A 131 16.25 2.27 0.70
N MET A 132 17.30 3.00 1.07
CA MET A 132 17.34 4.46 0.93
C MET A 132 17.31 4.88 -0.54
N LEU A 133 18.08 4.20 -1.41
CA LEU A 133 18.06 4.46 -2.83
C LEU A 133 16.66 4.23 -3.43
N SER A 134 16.00 3.12 -3.09
CA SER A 134 14.65 2.80 -3.55
C SER A 134 13.63 3.82 -3.06
N VAL A 135 13.70 4.25 -1.80
CA VAL A 135 12.80 5.29 -1.26
C VAL A 135 13.00 6.61 -1.99
N VAL A 136 14.25 7.04 -2.19
CA VAL A 136 14.53 8.29 -2.91
C VAL A 136 14.04 8.21 -4.36
N LEU A 137 14.38 7.13 -5.07
CA LEU A 137 14.10 6.99 -6.50
C LEU A 137 12.62 6.72 -6.79
N TYR A 138 11.96 5.87 -6.01
CA TYR A 138 10.58 5.44 -6.29
C TYR A 138 9.52 6.22 -5.53
N ILE A 139 9.88 6.94 -4.47
CA ILE A 139 8.94 7.74 -3.67
C ILE A 139 9.27 9.23 -3.77
N VAL A 140 10.46 9.66 -3.30
CA VAL A 140 10.77 11.10 -3.15
C VAL A 140 10.79 11.83 -4.49
N VAL A 141 11.53 11.32 -5.48
CA VAL A 141 11.66 11.99 -6.79
C VAL A 141 10.31 12.08 -7.51
N PRO A 142 9.50 11.01 -7.63
CA PRO A 142 8.16 11.09 -8.20
C PRO A 142 7.24 12.07 -7.47
N VAL A 143 7.29 12.13 -6.14
CA VAL A 143 6.48 13.08 -5.34
C VAL A 143 6.86 14.51 -5.67
N ILE A 144 8.15 14.84 -5.67
CA ILE A 144 8.62 16.20 -6.01
C ILE A 144 8.16 16.57 -7.42
N ALA A 145 8.38 15.70 -8.40
CA ALA A 145 7.99 15.95 -9.78
C ALA A 145 6.47 16.14 -9.93
N ALA A 146 5.67 15.31 -9.26
CA ALA A 146 4.22 15.40 -9.26
C ALA A 146 3.73 16.72 -8.65
N GLN A 147 4.32 17.16 -7.54
CA GLN A 147 3.93 18.40 -6.87
C GLN A 147 4.35 19.65 -7.66
N VAL A 148 5.51 19.63 -8.31
CA VAL A 148 5.92 20.70 -9.23
C VAL A 148 4.94 20.82 -10.40
N LEU A 149 4.56 19.69 -11.01
CA LEU A 149 3.58 19.68 -12.10
C LEU A 149 2.22 20.20 -11.61
N ARG A 150 1.76 19.72 -10.45
CA ARG A 150 0.48 20.12 -9.86
C ARG A 150 0.40 21.63 -9.67
N ARG A 151 1.43 22.23 -9.05
CA ARG A 151 1.52 23.68 -8.81
C ARG A 151 1.49 24.48 -10.12
N ARG A 152 2.23 24.05 -11.14
CA ARG A 152 2.25 24.73 -12.46
C ARG A 152 0.88 24.70 -13.14
N VAL A 153 0.20 23.55 -13.09
CA VAL A 153 -1.10 23.37 -13.75
C VAL A 153 -2.19 24.17 -13.03
N LEU A 154 -2.19 24.20 -11.70
CA LEU A 154 -3.11 25.04 -10.94
C LEU A 154 -2.86 26.54 -11.18
N ALA A 155 -1.60 26.97 -11.25
CA ALA A 155 -1.26 28.38 -11.50
C ALA A 155 -1.70 28.86 -12.90
N THR A 156 -1.73 27.98 -13.90
CA THR A 156 -2.02 28.34 -15.30
C THR A 156 -3.47 28.07 -15.71
N GLY A 157 -4.06 26.99 -15.22
CA GLY A 157 -5.38 26.51 -15.67
C GLY A 157 -6.39 26.25 -14.56
N GLY A 158 -6.03 26.50 -13.29
CA GLY A 158 -6.88 26.25 -12.12
C GLY A 158 -7.36 24.79 -12.02
N GLU A 159 -8.47 24.58 -11.31
CA GLU A 159 -9.07 23.25 -11.11
C GLU A 159 -9.55 22.59 -12.41
N ALA A 160 -9.98 23.39 -13.39
CA ALA A 160 -10.37 22.87 -14.71
C ALA A 160 -9.16 22.35 -15.51
N GLY A 161 -7.98 22.95 -15.34
CA GLY A 161 -6.72 22.45 -15.87
C GLY A 161 -6.31 21.14 -15.22
N MET A 162 -6.45 21.04 -13.89
CA MET A 162 -6.16 19.83 -13.13
C MET A 162 -7.04 18.66 -13.56
N THR A 163 -8.35 18.88 -13.63
CA THR A 163 -9.32 17.86 -14.05
C THR A 163 -9.00 17.30 -15.44
N ARG A 164 -8.65 18.18 -16.41
CA ARG A 164 -8.25 17.75 -17.76
C ARG A 164 -6.96 16.94 -17.77
N LEU A 165 -5.96 17.33 -16.98
CA LEU A 165 -4.71 16.57 -16.85
C LEU A 165 -4.97 15.18 -16.27
N LEU A 166 -5.72 15.11 -15.17
CA LEU A 166 -6.05 13.84 -14.51
C LEU A 166 -6.84 12.90 -15.42
N ALA A 167 -7.80 13.43 -16.20
CA ALA A 167 -8.54 12.65 -17.18
C ALA A 167 -7.64 12.00 -18.26
N ARG A 168 -6.53 12.66 -18.64
CA ARG A 168 -5.55 12.11 -19.58
C ARG A 168 -4.57 11.13 -18.93
N LEU A 169 -4.17 11.38 -17.68
CA LEU A 169 -3.21 10.55 -16.96
C LEU A 169 -3.84 9.24 -16.43
N GLN A 170 -5.13 9.23 -16.13
CA GLN A 170 -5.83 8.05 -15.61
C GLN A 170 -5.76 6.82 -16.53
N PRO A 171 -6.08 6.89 -17.84
CA PRO A 171 -5.95 5.72 -18.72
C PRO A 171 -4.49 5.26 -18.89
N LEU A 172 -3.53 6.19 -18.89
CA LEU A 172 -2.09 5.85 -18.92
C LEU A 172 -1.66 5.08 -17.67
N SER A 173 -2.13 5.51 -16.49
CA SER A 173 -1.88 4.83 -15.22
C SER A 173 -2.41 3.40 -15.23
N LEU A 174 -3.64 3.22 -15.73
CA LEU A 174 -4.29 1.91 -15.82
C LEU A 174 -3.56 1.00 -16.81
N LEU A 175 -3.18 1.52 -17.98
CA LEU A 175 -2.43 0.76 -18.97
C LEU A 175 -1.05 0.36 -18.44
N ALA A 176 -0.35 1.27 -17.73
CA ALA A 176 0.92 0.97 -17.09
C ALA A 176 0.79 -0.07 -15.97
N LEU A 177 -0.27 -0.01 -15.16
CA LEU A 177 -0.59 -1.02 -14.14
C LEU A 177 -0.81 -2.39 -14.78
N LEU A 178 -1.70 -2.47 -15.78
CA LEU A 178 -2.01 -3.72 -16.47
C LEU A 178 -0.78 -4.29 -17.20
N ALA A 179 0.01 -3.44 -17.86
CA ALA A 179 1.26 -3.85 -18.48
C ALA A 179 2.26 -4.37 -17.43
N THR A 180 2.38 -3.71 -16.28
CA THR A 180 3.24 -4.18 -15.18
C THR A 180 2.79 -5.54 -14.67
N LEU A 181 1.48 -5.76 -14.52
CA LEU A 181 0.92 -7.04 -14.12
C LEU A 181 1.25 -8.14 -15.15
N VAL A 182 1.00 -7.89 -16.44
CA VAL A 182 1.33 -8.84 -17.51
C VAL A 182 2.82 -9.18 -17.50
N LEU A 183 3.70 -8.18 -17.39
CA LEU A 183 5.15 -8.39 -17.34
C LEU A 183 5.58 -9.17 -16.10
N LEU A 184 5.02 -8.85 -14.92
CA LEU A 184 5.33 -9.54 -13.68
C LEU A 184 4.95 -11.02 -13.77
N PHE A 185 3.74 -11.33 -14.24
CA PHE A 185 3.31 -12.72 -14.44
C PHE A 185 4.10 -13.43 -15.54
N ALA A 186 4.48 -12.73 -16.62
CA ALA A 186 5.32 -13.31 -17.67
C ALA A 186 6.73 -13.67 -17.16
N PHE A 187 7.36 -12.78 -16.39
CA PHE A 187 8.69 -13.04 -15.83
C PHE A 187 8.67 -14.03 -14.66
N GLN A 188 7.62 -14.03 -13.84
CA GLN A 188 7.47 -14.97 -12.72
C GLN A 188 6.78 -16.28 -13.10
N GLY A 189 6.34 -16.44 -14.34
CA GLY A 189 5.58 -17.61 -14.80
C GLY A 189 6.29 -18.95 -14.56
N GLY A 190 7.62 -18.99 -14.76
CA GLY A 190 8.41 -20.17 -14.47
C GLY A 190 8.36 -20.58 -12.99
N GLN A 191 8.44 -19.61 -12.07
CA GLN A 191 8.36 -19.88 -10.63
C GLN A 191 6.95 -20.24 -10.18
N ILE A 192 5.93 -19.64 -10.80
CA ILE A 192 4.53 -19.99 -10.55
C ILE A 192 4.27 -21.47 -10.86
N LEU A 193 4.84 -21.97 -11.97
CA LEU A 193 4.71 -23.38 -12.36
C LEU A 193 5.60 -24.31 -11.52
N ALA A 194 6.79 -23.86 -11.14
CA ALA A 194 7.74 -24.69 -10.39
C ALA A 194 7.40 -24.84 -8.90
N GLN A 195 6.77 -23.82 -8.29
CA GLN A 195 6.56 -23.75 -6.84
C GLN A 195 5.10 -23.48 -6.41
N PRO A 196 4.08 -24.17 -6.98
CA PRO A 196 2.68 -23.88 -6.69
C PRO A 196 2.30 -24.11 -5.21
N MET A 197 2.88 -25.13 -4.58
CA MET A 197 2.64 -25.43 -3.16
C MET A 197 3.17 -24.32 -2.26
N ILE A 198 4.39 -23.81 -2.52
CA ILE A 198 4.97 -22.71 -1.73
C ILE A 198 4.07 -21.47 -1.82
N ILE A 199 3.61 -21.13 -3.03
CA ILE A 199 2.70 -20.00 -3.24
C ILE A 199 1.40 -20.19 -2.46
N ALA A 200 0.79 -21.37 -2.52
CA ALA A 200 -0.43 -21.67 -1.77
C ALA A 200 -0.21 -21.54 -0.25
N MET A 201 0.94 -21.99 0.24
CA MET A 201 1.32 -21.88 1.66
C MET A 201 1.51 -20.42 2.08
N LEU A 202 2.20 -19.59 1.27
CA LEU A 202 2.35 -18.16 1.55
C LEU A 202 1.04 -17.39 1.42
N ALA A 203 0.10 -17.86 0.59
CA ALA A 203 -1.23 -17.27 0.47
C ALA A 203 -2.06 -17.41 1.76
N VAL A 204 -1.82 -18.44 2.59
CA VAL A 204 -2.52 -18.65 3.87
C VAL A 204 -2.36 -17.47 4.84
N PRO A 205 -1.14 -17.09 5.29
CA PRO A 205 -0.97 -15.97 6.21
C PRO A 205 -1.42 -14.64 5.59
N ILE A 206 -1.22 -14.44 4.28
CA ILE A 206 -1.71 -13.24 3.58
C ILE A 206 -3.24 -13.15 3.66
N THR A 207 -3.94 -14.25 3.39
CA THR A 207 -5.40 -14.30 3.41
C THR A 207 -5.94 -14.04 4.80
N ILE A 208 -5.39 -14.71 5.82
CA ILE A 208 -5.74 -14.50 7.23
C ILE A 208 -5.56 -13.03 7.59
N GLN A 209 -4.42 -12.44 7.23
CA GLN A 209 -4.15 -11.04 7.52
C GLN A 209 -5.15 -10.10 6.85
N VAL A 210 -5.44 -10.30 5.56
CA VAL A 210 -6.34 -9.42 4.80
C VAL A 210 -7.72 -9.39 5.45
N TYR A 211 -8.29 -10.55 5.79
CA TYR A 211 -9.58 -10.62 6.46
C TYR A 211 -9.53 -10.08 7.89
N PHE A 212 -8.45 -10.35 8.63
CA PHE A 212 -8.25 -9.82 9.97
C PHE A 212 -8.22 -8.29 9.97
N ASN A 213 -7.40 -7.67 9.11
CA ASN A 213 -7.28 -6.22 9.01
C ASN A 213 -8.58 -5.57 8.54
N ALA A 214 -9.23 -6.15 7.53
CA ALA A 214 -10.53 -5.66 7.04
C ALA A 214 -11.59 -5.71 8.15
N GLY A 215 -11.70 -6.85 8.83
CA GLY A 215 -12.64 -7.05 9.93
C GLY A 215 -12.38 -6.11 11.10
N LEU A 216 -11.12 -6.03 11.56
CA LEU A 216 -10.72 -5.17 12.66
C LEU A 216 -10.97 -3.69 12.33
N ALA A 217 -10.60 -3.23 11.13
CA ALA A 217 -10.86 -1.88 10.67
C ALA A 217 -12.35 -1.55 10.68
N TYR A 218 -13.17 -2.43 10.11
CA TYR A 218 -14.60 -2.22 10.05
C TYR A 218 -15.22 -2.16 11.46
N LEU A 219 -14.83 -3.09 12.34
CA LEU A 219 -15.34 -3.16 13.71
C LEU A 219 -14.92 -1.95 14.54
N LEU A 220 -13.65 -1.50 14.44
CA LEU A 220 -13.18 -0.31 15.14
C LEU A 220 -13.90 0.95 14.67
N ASN A 221 -14.14 1.09 13.36
CA ASN A 221 -14.93 2.20 12.83
C ASN A 221 -16.37 2.17 13.35
N ARG A 222 -16.99 1.00 13.33
CA ARG A 222 -18.34 0.82 13.89
C ARG A 222 -18.38 1.17 15.38
N TRP A 223 -17.37 0.78 16.14
CA TRP A 223 -17.28 1.10 17.56
C TRP A 223 -17.05 2.60 17.82
N ALA A 224 -16.28 3.27 16.96
CA ALA A 224 -16.08 4.72 17.01
C ALA A 224 -17.31 5.56 16.53
N GLY A 225 -18.38 4.87 16.08
CA GLY A 225 -19.62 5.49 15.60
C GLY A 225 -19.54 6.03 14.18
N GLU A 226 -18.57 5.58 13.38
CA GLU A 226 -18.44 5.99 11.97
C GLU A 226 -19.52 5.35 11.09
N ALA A 227 -19.98 6.12 10.10
CA ALA A 227 -20.95 5.63 9.13
C ALA A 227 -20.33 4.60 8.19
N HIS A 228 -21.16 3.75 7.56
CA HIS A 228 -20.68 2.73 6.61
C HIS A 228 -19.89 3.33 5.44
N CYS A 229 -20.26 4.52 4.98
CA CYS A 229 -19.55 5.23 3.91
C CYS A 229 -18.10 5.61 4.29
N VAL A 230 -17.74 5.60 5.57
CA VAL A 230 -16.36 5.79 6.07
C VAL A 230 -15.76 4.45 6.49
N ALA A 231 -16.51 3.62 7.21
CA ALA A 231 -16.07 2.32 7.71
C ALA A 231 -15.71 1.33 6.59
N GLY A 232 -16.49 1.32 5.50
CA GLY A 232 -16.25 0.45 4.33
C GLY A 232 -14.91 0.77 3.66
N PRO A 233 -14.69 2.02 3.21
CA PRO A 233 -13.39 2.41 2.64
C PRO A 233 -12.23 2.26 3.63
N SER A 234 -12.43 2.59 4.92
CA SER A 234 -11.39 2.40 5.94
C SER A 234 -10.95 0.93 6.02
N ALA A 235 -11.89 -0.01 5.99
CA ALA A 235 -11.59 -1.44 6.00
C ALA A 235 -10.83 -1.90 4.75
N LEU A 236 -11.24 -1.43 3.57
CA LEU A 236 -10.58 -1.75 2.32
C LEU A 236 -9.17 -1.17 2.25
N ILE A 237 -8.98 0.07 2.72
CA ILE A 237 -7.66 0.71 2.80
C ILE A 237 -6.77 -0.02 3.81
N GLY A 238 -7.32 -0.38 4.98
CA GLY A 238 -6.61 -1.11 6.03
C GLY A 238 -6.13 -2.50 5.61
N ALA A 239 -6.87 -3.16 4.72
CA ALA A 239 -6.56 -4.50 4.25
C ALA A 239 -5.67 -4.54 2.99
N SER A 240 -5.70 -3.49 2.17
CA SER A 240 -5.05 -3.48 0.86
C SER A 240 -3.53 -3.21 0.96
N ASN A 241 -2.77 -3.79 0.04
CA ASN A 241 -1.31 -3.66 -0.06
C ASN A 241 -0.90 -2.97 -1.37
N PHE A 242 0.25 -2.30 -1.35
CA PHE A 242 0.87 -1.76 -2.56
C PHE A 242 2.00 -2.69 -3.05
N PHE A 243 1.60 -3.77 -3.73
CA PHE A 243 2.50 -4.85 -4.10
C PHE A 243 3.58 -4.42 -5.09
N GLU A 244 3.28 -3.45 -5.96
CA GLU A 244 4.22 -2.95 -6.96
C GLU A 244 5.42 -2.24 -6.31
N LEU A 245 5.19 -1.55 -5.19
CA LEU A 245 6.27 -0.98 -4.39
C LEU A 245 7.04 -2.06 -3.63
N ALA A 246 6.37 -3.11 -3.16
CA ALA A 246 7.03 -4.21 -2.46
C ALA A 246 7.92 -5.06 -3.38
N VAL A 247 7.60 -5.12 -4.68
CA VAL A 247 8.37 -5.83 -5.71
C VAL A 247 9.53 -4.98 -6.27
N ALA A 248 9.38 -3.65 -6.27
CA ALA A 248 10.34 -2.69 -6.81
C ALA A 248 11.54 -2.45 -5.88
#